data_AF-A0A061NKP7-F1
#
_entry.id   AF-A0A061NKP7-F1
#
_cell.length_a   1.000
_cell.length_b   1.000
_cell.length_c   1.000
_cell.angle_alpha   90.00
_cell.angle_beta   90.00
_cell.angle_gamma   90.00
#
_symmetry.space_group_name_H-M   'P 1'
#
loop_
_entity.id
_entity.type
_entity.pdbx_description
1 polymer ?
#
loop_
_entity_poly.entity_id
_entity_poly.type
_entity_poly.pdbx_seq_one_letter_code
_entity_poly.pdbx_strand_id
1 'polypeptide(L)'
;MNGNQSAYLNDYLVLGQTLEEFGDDNLVLAEDVRYHATESAIALLKGNEALRDELSVVIDELIEEGYVAELSNEFLGEDVSQPNDDADIVS
;
A
#
# COMPACT_ATOMS: atom_id res chain seq x y z
N MET A 1 -9.94 11.96 -17.82
CA MET A 1 -9.48 13.26 -17.24
C MET A 1 -9.74 14.40 -18.23
N ASN A 2 -9.93 15.65 -17.77
CA ASN A 2 -10.39 16.77 -18.63
C ASN A 2 -9.28 17.74 -19.08
N GLY A 3 -8.00 17.43 -18.84
CA GLY A 3 -6.85 18.25 -19.26
C GLY A 3 -6.66 19.57 -18.49
N ASN A 4 -7.37 19.78 -17.38
CA ASN A 4 -7.26 20.96 -16.51
C ASN A 4 -6.24 20.76 -15.36
N GLN A 5 -5.63 19.59 -15.26
CA GLN A 5 -4.61 19.23 -14.27
C GLN A 5 -3.47 18.50 -14.99
N SER A 6 -2.23 18.77 -14.57
CA SER A 6 -1.04 18.14 -15.17
C SER A 6 -0.58 16.88 -14.43
N ALA A 7 -0.93 16.76 -13.16
CA ALA A 7 -0.67 15.60 -12.32
C ALA A 7 -1.65 15.60 -11.14
N TYR A 8 -1.84 14.44 -10.52
CA TYR A 8 -2.52 14.31 -9.23
C TYR A 8 -1.69 13.38 -8.34
N LEU A 9 -1.82 13.56 -7.04
CA LEU A 9 -1.06 12.83 -6.05
C LEU A 9 -1.98 11.85 -5.32
N ASN A 10 -1.58 10.59 -5.22
CA ASN A 10 -2.30 9.58 -4.45
C ASN A 10 -1.35 8.46 -4.03
N ASP A 11 -1.87 7.52 -3.24
CA ASP A 11 -1.18 6.28 -2.90
C ASP A 11 -0.87 5.45 -4.17
N TYR A 12 0.32 4.86 -4.22
CA TYR A 12 0.82 4.11 -5.38
C TYR A 12 -0.13 2.98 -5.82
N LEU A 13 -0.70 2.24 -4.87
CA LEU A 13 -1.62 1.13 -5.19
C LEU A 13 -2.92 1.65 -5.80
N VAL A 14 -3.41 2.79 -5.29
CA VAL A 14 -4.60 3.45 -5.84
C VAL A 14 -4.34 4.00 -7.25
N LEU A 15 -3.15 4.55 -7.50
CA LEU A 15 -2.74 4.99 -8.83
C LEU A 15 -2.69 3.82 -9.82
N GLY A 16 -2.13 2.68 -9.42
CA GLY A 16 -2.09 1.45 -10.23
C GLY A 16 -3.49 1.01 -10.66
N GLN A 17 -4.41 0.84 -9.70
CA GLN A 17 -5.81 0.50 -10.00
C GLN A 17 -6.50 1.54 -10.90
N THR A 18 -6.25 2.83 -10.66
CA THR A 18 -6.84 3.90 -11.47
C THR A 18 -6.38 3.79 -12.94
N LEU A 19 -5.11 3.49 -13.19
CA LEU A 19 -4.60 3.33 -14.56
C LEU A 19 -5.27 2.15 -15.27
N GLU A 20 -5.39 1.01 -14.58
CA GLU A 20 -6.07 -0.18 -15.11
C GLU A 20 -7.56 0.08 -15.41
N GLU A 21 -8.27 0.74 -14.51
CA GLU A 21 -9.70 1.04 -14.66
C GLU A 21 -9.99 2.01 -15.80
N PHE A 22 -9.17 3.05 -15.97
CA PHE A 22 -9.37 4.03 -17.04
C PHE A 22 -8.91 3.51 -18.41
N GLY A 23 -7.85 2.70 -18.46
CA GLY A 23 -7.29 2.17 -19.71
C GLY A 23 -6.94 3.26 -20.73
N ASP A 24 -6.46 4.41 -20.25
CA ASP A 24 -6.16 5.60 -21.06
C ASP A 24 -4.64 5.73 -21.26
N ASP A 25 -4.17 5.50 -22.49
CA ASP A 25 -2.74 5.59 -22.87
C ASP A 25 -2.12 6.98 -22.64
N ASN A 26 -2.93 8.01 -22.37
CA ASN A 26 -2.45 9.34 -22.02
C ASN A 26 -2.14 9.51 -20.52
N LEU A 27 -2.43 8.50 -19.70
CA LEU A 27 -2.11 8.46 -18.28
C LEU A 27 -0.93 7.52 -18.04
N VAL A 28 -0.01 7.95 -17.18
CA VAL A 28 1.15 7.15 -16.78
C VAL A 28 1.51 7.46 -15.33
N LEU A 29 2.07 6.48 -14.63
CA LEU A 29 2.70 6.69 -13.34
C LEU A 29 4.09 7.31 -13.53
N ALA A 30 4.40 8.37 -12.79
CA ALA A 30 5.75 8.94 -12.80
C ALA A 30 6.68 8.07 -11.92
N GLU A 31 7.34 7.08 -12.52
CA GLU A 31 8.12 6.04 -11.80
C GLU A 31 9.26 6.58 -10.93
N ASP A 32 9.87 7.71 -11.34
CA ASP A 32 10.95 8.38 -10.62
C ASP A 32 10.47 9.24 -9.42
N VAL A 33 9.15 9.33 -9.20
CA VAL A 33 8.55 10.13 -8.13
C VAL A 33 8.01 9.21 -7.05
N ARG A 34 8.91 8.79 -6.14
CA ARG A 34 8.58 7.96 -4.98
C ARG A 34 8.89 8.73 -3.70
N TYR A 35 7.92 8.84 -2.82
CA TYR A 35 8.07 9.61 -1.59
C TYR A 35 7.15 9.04 -0.51
N HIS A 36 7.58 9.18 0.74
CA HIS A 36 6.83 8.84 1.94
C HIS A 36 6.26 7.41 1.93
N ALA A 37 7.11 6.43 2.23
CA ALA A 37 6.62 5.08 2.50
C ALA A 37 5.54 5.11 3.60
N THR A 38 4.44 4.41 3.36
CA THR A 38 3.30 4.31 4.28
C THR A 38 3.24 2.92 4.87
N GLU A 39 2.85 2.85 6.14
CA GLU A 39 2.55 1.61 6.84
C GLU A 39 1.12 1.68 7.36
N SER A 40 0.44 0.54 7.35
CA SER A 40 -0.93 0.41 7.87
C SER A 40 -0.95 -0.52 9.07
N ALA A 41 -1.80 -0.20 10.05
CA ALA A 41 -1.95 -1.00 11.26
C ALA A 41 -3.41 -1.00 11.72
N ILE A 42 -3.78 -2.03 12.49
CA ILE A 42 -5.08 -2.07 13.17
C ILE A 42 -5.02 -1.15 14.39
N ALA A 43 -5.80 -0.06 14.35
CA ALA A 43 -5.88 0.88 15.45
C ALA A 43 -6.72 0.32 16.61
N LEU A 44 -6.19 0.41 17.83
CA LEU A 44 -6.85 -0.04 19.06
C LEU A 44 -6.95 1.11 20.06
N LEU A 45 -7.93 1.02 20.98
CA LEU A 45 -8.06 1.99 22.06
C LEU A 45 -6.83 1.92 22.98
N LYS A 46 -6.24 3.08 23.28
CA LYS A 46 -5.10 3.18 24.20
C LYS A 46 -5.43 2.54 25.56
N GLY A 47 -4.56 1.65 26.02
CA GLY A 47 -4.73 0.89 27.26
C GLY A 47 -5.20 -0.56 27.06
N ASN A 48 -5.66 -0.94 25.86
CA ASN A 48 -6.00 -2.33 25.53
C ASN A 48 -4.76 -3.16 25.13
N GLU A 49 -3.75 -3.20 26.00
CA GLU A 49 -2.45 -3.80 25.68
C GLU A 49 -2.53 -5.31 25.43
N ALA A 50 -3.31 -6.04 26.25
CA ALA A 50 -3.47 -7.49 26.05
C ALA A 50 -4.10 -7.83 24.69
N LEU A 51 -5.08 -7.05 24.23
CA LEU A 51 -5.69 -7.25 22.92
C LEU A 51 -4.72 -6.87 21.79
N ARG A 52 -3.96 -5.78 21.96
CA ARG A 52 -2.92 -5.39 21.02
C ARG A 52 -1.91 -6.51 20.83
N ASP A 53 -1.40 -7.06 21.93
CA ASP A 53 -0.32 -8.05 21.88
C ASP A 53 -0.78 -9.35 21.20
N GLU A 54 -1.97 -9.84 21.53
CA GLU A 54 -2.55 -11.02 20.86
C GLU A 54 -2.81 -10.76 19.38
N LEU A 55 -3.31 -9.58 19.00
CA LEU A 55 -3.50 -9.23 17.58
C LEU A 55 -2.18 -9.12 16.83
N SER A 56 -1.15 -8.52 17.44
CA SER A 56 0.18 -8.42 16.84
C SER A 56 0.77 -9.79 16.56
N VAL A 57 0.71 -10.73 17.52
CA VAL A 57 1.19 -12.10 17.31
C VAL A 57 0.50 -12.77 16.13
N VAL A 58 -0.83 -12.71 16.07
CA VAL A 58 -1.59 -13.35 14.98
C VAL A 58 -1.32 -12.67 13.63
N ILE A 59 -1.17 -11.34 13.60
CA ILE A 59 -0.83 -10.63 12.36
C ILE A 59 0.56 -11.04 11.87
N ASP A 60 1.54 -11.14 12.76
CA ASP A 60 2.90 -11.58 12.42
C ASP A 60 2.89 -13.02 11.88
N GLU A 61 2.14 -13.93 12.52
CA GLU A 61 1.95 -15.30 12.01
C GLU A 61 1.34 -15.31 10.61
N LEU A 62 0.31 -14.50 10.33
CA LEU A 62 -0.31 -14.40 9.00
C LEU A 62 0.65 -13.82 7.94
N ILE A 63 1.58 -12.95 8.32
CA ILE A 63 2.64 -12.45 7.44
C ILE A 63 3.64 -13.57 7.15
N GLU A 64 4.14 -14.24 8.19
CA GLU A 64 5.13 -15.32 8.06
C GLU A 64 4.60 -16.53 7.27
N GLU A 65 3.31 -16.84 7.42
CA GLU A 65 2.63 -17.91 6.68
C GLU A 65 2.27 -17.51 5.24
N GLY A 66 2.48 -16.25 4.86
CA GLY A 66 2.29 -15.75 3.49
C GLY A 66 0.86 -15.36 3.14
N TYR A 67 -0.07 -15.40 4.09
CA TYR A 67 -1.47 -15.04 3.85
C TYR A 67 -1.65 -13.57 3.50
N VAL A 68 -0.87 -12.67 4.11
CA VAL A 68 -0.91 -11.25 3.76
C VAL A 68 -0.42 -11.02 2.33
N ALA A 69 0.61 -11.74 1.90
CA ALA A 69 1.08 -11.69 0.51
C ALA A 69 0.02 -12.20 -0.47
N GLU A 70 -0.66 -13.31 -0.16
CA GLU A 70 -1.75 -13.85 -0.99
C GLU A 70 -2.89 -12.84 -1.17
N LEU A 71 -3.40 -12.29 -0.05
CA LEU A 71 -4.52 -11.35 -0.06
C LEU A 71 -4.15 -10.03 -0.76
N SER A 72 -2.95 -9.52 -0.53
CA SER A 72 -2.51 -8.28 -1.18
C SER A 72 -2.37 -8.45 -2.69
N ASN A 73 -1.81 -9.57 -3.17
CA ASN A 73 -1.81 -9.85 -4.60
C ASN A 73 -3.23 -9.98 -5.17
N GLU A 74 -4.16 -10.62 -4.47
CA GLU A 74 -5.55 -10.79 -4.94
C GLU A 74 -6.31 -9.46 -5.05
N PHE A 75 -6.21 -8.60 -4.02
CA PHE A 75 -7.06 -7.41 -3.91
C PHE A 75 -6.37 -6.10 -4.29
N LEU A 76 -5.04 -6.06 -4.26
CA LEU A 76 -4.23 -4.87 -4.53
C LEU A 76 -3.34 -5.02 -5.76
N GLY A 77 -3.12 -6.26 -6.24
CA GLY A 77 -2.31 -6.55 -7.42
C GLY A 77 -0.80 -6.62 -7.16
N GLU A 78 -0.36 -6.42 -5.92
CA GLU A 78 1.06 -6.44 -5.53
C GLU A 78 1.22 -6.97 -4.11
N ASP A 79 2.34 -7.66 -3.83
CA ASP A 79 2.69 -8.09 -2.47
C ASP A 79 3.14 -6.89 -1.63
N VAL A 80 2.37 -6.58 -0.58
CA VAL A 80 2.68 -5.50 0.37
C VAL A 80 2.94 -6.02 1.79
N SER A 81 3.30 -7.30 1.92
CA SER A 81 3.53 -7.93 3.22
C SER A 81 4.82 -7.49 3.90
N GLN A 82 5.74 -6.85 3.18
CA GLN A 82 7.03 -6.39 3.68
C GLN A 82 7.19 -4.88 3.53
N PRO A 83 7.95 -4.22 4.43
CA PRO A 83 8.32 -2.82 4.27
C PRO A 83 9.02 -2.56 2.94
N ASN A 84 8.82 -1.36 2.41
CA ASN A 84 9.44 -0.93 1.17
C ASN A 84 10.84 -0.38 1.46
N ASP A 85 11.87 -1.20 1.20
CA ASP A 85 13.30 -0.84 1.41
C ASP A 85 13.91 -0.08 0.22
N ASP A 86 13.08 0.52 -0.63
CA ASP A 86 13.54 1.20 -1.84
C ASP A 86 14.26 2.51 -1.51
N ALA A 87 15.56 2.55 -1.83
CA ALA A 87 16.44 3.68 -1.60
C ALA A 87 16.01 4.96 -2.36
N ASP A 88 15.14 4.81 -3.36
CA ASP A 88 14.61 5.91 -4.16
C ASP A 88 13.37 6.58 -3.51
N ILE A 89 12.85 6.06 -2.40
CA ILE A 89 11.76 6.69 -1.65
C ILE A 89 12.28 7.85 -0.79
N VAL A 90 11.88 9.07 -1.14
CA VAL A 90 12.24 10.28 -0.38
C VAL A 90 11.33 10.45 0.85
N SER A 91 11.93 10.53 2.05
CA SER A 91 11.22 10.78 3.32
C SER A 91 10.82 12.24 3.52
#